data_AF-V5XIT7-F1
#
_entry.id   AF-V5XIT7-F1
#
_cell.length_a   1.000
_cell.length_b   1.000
_cell.length_c   1.000
_cell.angle_alpha   90.00
_cell.angle_beta   90.00
_cell.angle_gamma   90.00
#
_symmetry.space_group_name_H-M   'P 1'
#
loop_
_entity.id
_entity.type
_entity.pdbx_description
1 polymer ?
#
loop_
_entity_poly.entity_id
_entity_poly.type
_entity_poly.pdbx_seq_one_letter_code
_entity_poly.pdbx_strand_id
1 'polypeptide(L)'
;MEMVIERGQARCPFCVSVADYRFIENDRSLVRYEVHCQSCGERYREKLGLAAVSTAPATQPWLPEPAQLPAVPLSERLRAVAAGARERSAAVSAAVAASTAAAWKRRDVPPWLAGALARAQRG
;
A
#
# COMPACT_ATOMS: atom_id res chain seq x y z
N MET A 1 43.15 22.60 8.45
CA MET A 1 42.12 23.64 8.40
C MET A 1 40.76 22.96 8.42
N GLU A 2 39.89 23.34 9.37
CA GLU A 2 38.49 22.91 9.38
C GLU A 2 37.65 24.09 8.89
N MET A 3 36.97 23.93 7.75
CA MET A 3 36.11 24.97 7.17
C MET A 3 34.66 24.53 7.25
N VAL A 4 33.79 25.37 7.80
CA VAL A 4 32.35 25.10 7.75
C VAL A 4 31.82 25.50 6.39
N ILE A 5 31.35 24.51 5.62
CA ILE A 5 30.87 24.71 4.24
C ILE A 5 29.35 24.92 4.18
N GLU A 6 28.60 24.41 5.16
CA GLU A 6 27.15 24.57 5.23
C GLU A 6 26.68 24.52 6.69
N ARG A 7 25.59 25.22 6.99
CA ARG A 7 24.89 25.23 8.29
C ARG A 7 23.38 25.28 8.08
N GLY A 8 22.63 24.68 8.98
CA GLY A 8 21.17 24.75 8.97
C GLY A 8 20.56 24.09 10.20
N GLN A 9 19.27 23.75 10.09
CA GLN A 9 18.53 23.05 11.15
C GLN A 9 18.14 21.64 10.72
N ALA A 10 18.26 20.69 11.64
CA ALA A 10 17.87 19.30 11.48
C ALA A 10 17.21 18.78 12.76
N ARG A 11 16.70 17.54 12.71
CA ARG A 11 16.21 16.84 13.90
C ARG A 11 17.36 16.14 14.59
N CYS A 12 17.42 16.26 15.92
CA CYS A 12 18.37 15.50 16.73
C CYS A 12 18.08 13.99 16.59
N PRO A 13 19.06 13.15 16.22
CA PRO A 13 18.87 11.70 16.11
C PRO A 13 18.48 11.01 17.42
N PHE A 14 18.77 11.65 18.57
CA PHE A 14 18.54 11.07 19.90
C PHE A 14 17.19 11.50 20.51
N CYS A 15 16.85 12.79 20.48
CA CYS A 15 15.64 13.32 21.13
C CYS A 15 14.63 13.98 20.18
N VAL A 16 14.94 14.06 18.88
CA VAL A 16 14.04 14.59 17.83
C VAL A 16 13.67 16.08 17.98
N SER A 17 14.27 16.80 18.93
CA SER A 17 14.17 18.27 18.97
C SER A 17 14.83 18.88 17.72
N VAL A 18 14.47 20.13 17.43
CA VAL A 18 15.22 20.92 16.44
C VAL A 18 16.61 21.17 17.00
N ALA A 19 17.63 21.01 16.15
CA ALA A 19 19.04 21.16 16.48
C ALA A 19 19.79 21.77 15.29
N ASP A 20 20.89 22.46 15.57
CA ASP A 20 21.74 23.01 14.52
C ASP A 20 22.62 21.92 13.93
N TYR A 21 22.72 21.88 12.60
CA TYR A 21 23.68 21.05 11.90
C TYR A 21 24.74 21.88 11.19
N ARG A 22 25.89 21.25 10.93
CA ARG A 22 26.98 21.82 10.14
C ARG A 22 27.70 20.74 9.34
N PHE A 23 28.08 21.10 8.12
CA PHE A 23 29.06 20.34 7.34
C PHE A 23 30.42 21.02 7.44
N ILE A 24 31.44 20.26 7.82
CA ILE A 24 32.81 20.73 8.04
C ILE A 24 33.72 20.01 7.06
N GLU A 25 34.32 20.74 6.13
CA GLU A 25 35.37 20.22 5.27
C GLU A 25 36.72 20.24 6.02
N ASN A 26 37.46 19.13 5.93
CA ASN A 26 38.82 18.98 6.43
C ASN A 26 39.80 18.85 5.25
N ASP A 27 41.07 19.20 5.47
CA ASP A 27 42.19 19.23 4.49
C ASP A 27 42.36 17.99 3.58
N ARG A 28 41.74 16.86 3.92
CA ARG A 28 41.83 15.58 3.18
C ARG A 28 40.57 15.26 2.38
N SER A 29 39.85 16.28 1.89
CA SER A 29 38.60 16.09 1.13
C SER A 29 37.57 15.22 1.89
N LEU A 30 37.56 15.32 3.21
CA LEU A 30 36.60 14.63 4.07
C LEU A 30 35.61 15.68 4.59
N VAL A 31 34.31 15.42 4.39
CA VAL A 31 33.24 16.25 4.92
C VAL A 31 32.72 15.60 6.20
N ARG A 32 32.69 16.33 7.30
CA ARG A 32 32.14 15.88 8.58
C ARG A 32 30.79 16.54 8.79
N TYR A 33 29.73 15.75 8.82
CA TYR A 33 28.42 16.19 9.26
C TYR A 33 28.37 16.17 10.78
N GLU A 34 27.89 17.24 11.40
CA GLU A 34 27.67 17.31 12.84
C GLU A 34 26.31 17.91 13.17
N VAL A 35 25.63 17.36 14.18
CA VAL A 35 24.39 17.91 14.76
C VAL A 35 24.62 18.17 16.24
N HIS A 36 24.36 19.41 16.68
CA HIS A 36 24.56 19.86 18.06
C HIS A 36 23.19 20.15 18.67
N CYS A 37 22.73 19.29 19.58
CA CYS A 37 21.43 19.45 20.19
C CYS A 37 21.52 20.20 21.51
N GLN A 38 20.90 21.38 21.59
CA GLN A 38 20.81 22.14 22.84
C GLN A 38 19.75 21.59 23.80
N SER A 39 18.79 20.80 23.31
CA SER A 39 17.72 20.24 24.15
C SER A 39 18.19 19.07 25.00
N CYS A 40 18.97 18.15 24.41
CA CYS A 40 19.44 16.95 25.12
C CYS A 40 20.96 16.93 25.33
N GLY A 41 21.70 17.94 24.84
CA GLY A 41 23.16 18.05 24.99
C GLY A 41 23.98 17.12 24.09
N GLU A 42 23.33 16.20 23.36
CA GLU A 42 24.03 15.24 22.51
C GLU A 42 24.63 15.87 21.25
N ARG A 43 25.77 15.33 20.83
CA ARG A 43 26.48 15.74 19.62
C ARG A 43 26.71 14.56 18.69
N TYR A 44 25.91 14.50 17.64
CA TYR A 44 26.08 13.52 16.57
C TYR A 44 27.20 13.98 15.61
N ARG A 45 28.04 13.05 15.17
CA ARG A 45 29.07 13.30 14.14
C ARG A 45 29.17 12.12 13.19
N GLU A 46 29.15 12.40 11.90
CA GLU A 46 29.36 11.41 10.84
C GLU A 46 30.44 11.91 9.89
N LYS A 47 31.41 11.05 9.58
CA LYS A 47 32.45 11.36 8.58
C LYS A 47 31.97 10.84 7.23
N LEU A 48 31.63 11.75 6.35
CA LEU A 48 31.37 11.47 4.95
C LEU A 48 32.71 11.57 4.22
N GLY A 49 33.24 10.43 3.79
CA GLY A 49 34.25 10.48 2.74
C GLY A 49 33.60 11.13 1.53
N LEU A 50 34.24 12.13 0.91
CA LEU A 50 33.95 12.38 -0.49
C LEU A 50 34.33 11.08 -1.19
N ALA A 51 33.35 10.20 -1.41
CA ALA A 51 33.51 9.14 -2.38
C ALA A 51 33.99 9.87 -3.62
N ALA A 52 35.24 9.63 -4.02
CA ALA A 52 35.75 10.16 -5.27
C ALA A 52 34.63 9.90 -6.26
N VAL A 53 34.08 10.98 -6.84
CA VAL A 53 33.13 10.85 -7.95
C VAL A 53 33.97 10.24 -9.06
N SER A 54 34.05 8.92 -9.01
CA SER A 54 34.77 8.14 -9.98
C SER A 54 33.98 8.32 -11.24
N THR A 55 34.57 8.99 -12.21
CA THR A 55 34.12 8.98 -13.60
C THR A 55 34.25 7.59 -14.23
N ALA A 56 34.53 6.54 -13.43
CA ALA A 56 34.34 5.18 -13.88
C ALA A 56 32.89 5.03 -14.37
N PRO A 57 32.68 4.51 -15.58
CA PRO A 57 31.33 4.20 -16.05
C PRO A 57 30.69 3.34 -14.97
N ALA A 58 29.51 3.76 -14.51
CA ALA A 58 28.74 3.01 -13.54
C ALA A 58 28.61 1.59 -14.07
N THR A 59 29.35 0.64 -13.47
CA THR A 59 29.11 -0.77 -13.70
C THR A 59 27.68 -0.98 -13.30
N GLN A 60 26.80 -1.13 -14.29
CA GLN A 60 25.40 -1.43 -14.04
C GLN A 60 25.38 -2.61 -13.06
N PRO A 61 24.74 -2.47 -11.90
CA PRO A 61 24.49 -3.63 -11.05
C PRO A 61 23.84 -4.67 -11.95
N TRP A 62 24.37 -5.89 -11.96
CA TRP A 62 23.67 -6.98 -12.63
C TRP A 62 22.33 -7.14 -11.92
N LEU A 63 21.26 -6.64 -12.52
CA LEU A 63 19.91 -6.93 -12.09
C LEU A 63 19.49 -8.23 -12.77
N PRO A 64 18.94 -9.21 -12.02
CA PRO A 64 18.31 -10.34 -12.66
C PRO A 64 17.18 -9.82 -13.54
N GLU A 65 17.18 -10.23 -14.82
CA GLU A 65 16.12 -9.92 -15.78
C GLU A 65 14.77 -10.30 -15.12
N PRO A 66 13.83 -9.34 -14.96
CA PRO A 66 12.53 -9.69 -14.43
C PRO A 66 11.90 -10.72 -15.37
N ALA A 67 11.45 -11.85 -14.82
CA ALA A 67 10.75 -12.86 -15.59
C ALA A 67 9.64 -12.18 -16.39
N GLN A 68 9.74 -12.20 -17.72
CA GLN A 68 8.75 -11.62 -18.60
C GLN A 68 7.46 -12.43 -18.44
N LEU A 69 6.57 -11.99 -17.55
CA LEU A 69 5.23 -12.54 -17.48
C LEU A 69 4.53 -12.19 -18.80
N PRO A 70 3.79 -13.12 -19.41
CA PRO A 70 3.04 -12.83 -20.63
C PRO A 70 2.12 -11.63 -20.34
N ALA A 71 2.25 -10.60 -21.17
CA ALA A 71 1.45 -9.39 -21.05
C ALA A 71 -0.01 -9.73 -21.43
N VAL A 72 -0.78 -10.22 -20.47
CA VAL A 72 -2.21 -10.46 -20.65
C VAL A 72 -2.89 -9.12 -20.93
N PRO A 73 -3.54 -8.95 -22.11
CA PRO A 73 -4.16 -7.69 -22.48
C PRO A 73 -5.25 -7.32 -21.47
N LEU A 74 -5.39 -6.01 -21.20
CA LEU A 74 -6.37 -5.49 -20.23
C LEU A 74 -7.80 -5.99 -20.50
N SER A 75 -8.17 -6.13 -21.78
CA SER A 75 -9.48 -6.63 -22.20
C SER A 75 -9.76 -8.05 -21.71
N GLU A 76 -8.77 -8.94 -21.73
CA GLU A 76 -8.90 -10.31 -21.24
C GLU A 76 -9.04 -10.35 -19.71
N ARG A 77 -8.28 -9.51 -19.00
CA ARG A 77 -8.43 -9.34 -17.55
C ARG A 77 -9.84 -8.87 -17.17
N LEU A 78 -10.35 -7.87 -17.89
CA LEU A 78 -11.70 -7.35 -17.66
C LEU A 78 -12.78 -8.41 -17.94
N ARG A 79 -12.61 -9.24 -18.97
CA ARG A 79 -13.54 -10.35 -19.24
C ARG A 79 -13.55 -11.38 -18.11
N ALA A 80 -12.39 -11.75 -17.58
CA ALA A 80 -12.29 -12.69 -16.46
C ALA A 80 -12.98 -12.14 -15.19
N VAL A 81 -12.76 -10.86 -14.87
CA VAL A 81 -13.43 -10.20 -13.75
C VAL A 81 -14.95 -10.17 -13.94
N ALA A 82 -15.42 -9.83 -15.15
CA ALA A 82 -16.84 -9.81 -15.47
C ALA A 82 -17.49 -11.19 -15.36
N ALA A 83 -16.80 -12.25 -15.81
CA ALA A 83 -17.27 -13.64 -15.67
C ALA A 83 -17.43 -14.01 -14.18
N GLY A 84 -16.40 -13.78 -13.36
CA GLY A 84 -16.47 -14.06 -11.93
C GLY A 84 -17.49 -13.19 -11.17
N ALA A 85 -17.79 -11.98 -11.66
CA ALA A 85 -18.88 -11.16 -11.13
C ALA A 85 -20.26 -11.77 -11.45
N ARG A 86 -20.47 -12.26 -12.68
CA ARG A 86 -21.73 -12.90 -13.09
C ARG A 86 -22.00 -14.17 -12.30
N GLU A 87 -21.01 -15.04 -12.14
CA GLU A 87 -21.15 -16.28 -11.36
C GLU A 87 -21.54 -16.01 -9.91
N ARG A 88 -20.86 -15.06 -9.24
CA ARG A 88 -21.20 -14.66 -7.88
C ARG A 88 -22.61 -14.07 -7.79
N SER A 89 -23.00 -13.26 -8.77
CA SER A 89 -24.36 -12.69 -8.81
C SER A 89 -25.43 -13.77 -8.96
N ALA A 90 -25.20 -14.76 -9.83
CA ALA A 90 -26.12 -15.87 -10.04
C ALA A 90 -26.27 -16.72 -8.78
N ALA A 91 -25.16 -17.00 -8.08
CA ALA A 91 -25.16 -17.73 -6.82
C ALA A 91 -25.97 -17.00 -5.73
N VAL A 92 -25.79 -15.68 -5.59
CA VAL A 92 -26.53 -14.86 -4.63
C VAL A 92 -28.02 -14.83 -4.99
N SER A 93 -28.38 -14.61 -6.26
CA SER A 93 -29.78 -14.62 -6.71
C SER A 93 -30.45 -15.97 -6.44
N ALA A 94 -29.76 -17.09 -6.71
CA ALA A 94 -30.28 -18.42 -6.41
C ALA A 94 -30.48 -18.64 -4.90
N ALA A 95 -29.53 -18.20 -4.06
CA ALA A 95 -29.64 -18.31 -2.61
C ALA A 95 -30.81 -17.48 -2.05
N VAL A 96 -31.01 -16.27 -2.58
CA VAL A 96 -32.16 -15.42 -2.22
C VAL A 96 -33.47 -16.08 -2.65
N ALA A 97 -33.57 -16.58 -3.88
CA ALA A 97 -34.77 -17.26 -4.37
C ALA A 97 -35.10 -18.53 -3.56
N ALA A 98 -34.09 -19.32 -3.19
CA ALA A 98 -34.28 -20.47 -2.32
C ALA A 98 -34.75 -20.07 -0.92
N SER A 99 -34.19 -18.99 -0.36
CA SER A 99 -34.57 -18.47 0.95
C SER A 99 -35.99 -17.93 0.97
N THR A 100 -36.41 -17.20 -0.06
CA THR A 100 -37.79 -16.70 -0.18
C THR A 100 -38.78 -17.83 -0.40
N ALA A 101 -38.46 -18.82 -1.24
CA ALA A 101 -39.31 -20.01 -1.43
C ALA A 101 -39.46 -20.82 -0.12
N ALA A 102 -38.37 -20.99 0.64
CA ALA A 102 -38.42 -21.66 1.93
C ALA A 102 -39.22 -20.86 2.97
N ALA A 103 -39.13 -19.52 2.96
CA ALA A 103 -39.95 -18.66 3.82
C ALA A 103 -41.45 -18.76 3.49
N TRP A 104 -41.81 -18.84 2.20
CA TRP A 104 -43.19 -19.05 1.77
C TRP A 104 -43.73 -20.42 2.18
N LYS A 105 -42.94 -21.50 2.04
CA LYS A 105 -43.34 -22.84 2.49
C LYS A 105 -43.53 -22.96 4.00
N ARG A 106 -42.72 -22.23 4.79
CA ARG A 106 -42.83 -22.18 6.26
C ARG A 106 -43.96 -21.29 6.76
N ARG A 107 -44.51 -20.44 5.89
CA ARG A 107 -45.69 -19.66 6.20
C ARG A 107 -46.88 -20.61 6.12
N ASP A 108 -47.17 -21.29 7.23
CA ASP A 108 -48.40 -22.06 7.40
C ASP A 108 -49.56 -21.20 6.95
N VAL A 109 -50.15 -21.54 5.81
CA VAL A 109 -51.38 -20.88 5.36
C VAL A 109 -52.44 -21.38 6.34
N PRO A 110 -53.03 -20.50 7.17
CA PRO A 110 -54.09 -20.92 8.07
C PRO A 110 -55.18 -21.63 7.26
N PRO A 111 -55.74 -22.75 7.74
CA PRO A 111 -56.66 -23.58 6.95
C PRO A 111 -57.88 -22.80 6.40
N TRP A 112 -58.24 -21.67 7.04
CA TRP A 112 -59.30 -20.77 6.57
C TRP A 112 -58.92 -19.90 5.36
N LEU A 113 -57.62 -19.64 5.13
CA LEU A 113 -57.11 -18.90 3.95
C LEU A 113 -56.93 -19.81 2.73
N ALA A 114 -56.61 -21.09 2.93
CA ALA A 114 -56.46 -22.06 1.84
C ALA A 114 -57.78 -22.26 1.06
N GLY A 115 -58.92 -22.25 1.75
CA GLY A 115 -60.26 -22.36 1.15
C GLY A 115 -60.74 -21.11 0.39
N ALA A 116 -60.12 -19.95 0.61
CA ALA A 116 -60.43 -18.72 -0.12
C ALA A 116 -59.72 -18.68 -1.47
N LEU A 117 -58.43 -19.07 -1.51
CA LEU A 117 -57.64 -19.13 -2.74
C LEU A 117 -58.12 -20.24 -3.69
N ALA A 118 -58.56 -21.39 -3.17
CA ALA A 118 -59.09 -22.49 -3.98
C ALA A 118 -60.48 -22.22 -4.61
N ARG A 119 -61.17 -21.14 -4.19
CA ARG A 119 -62.40 -20.64 -4.82
C ARG A 119 -62.12 -19.58 -5.88
N ALA A 120 -61.10 -18.75 -5.68
CA ALA A 120 -60.67 -17.74 -6.65
C ALA A 120 -60.07 -18.34 -7.94
N GLN A 121 -59.60 -19.59 -7.91
CA GLN A 121 -59.04 -20.29 -9.10
C GLN A 121 -60.08 -21.13 -9.88
N ARG A 122 -61.35 -21.12 -9.47
CA ARG A 122 -62.44 -21.89 -10.10
C ARG A 122 -63.56 -21.02 -10.69
N GLY A 123 -63.37 -19.71 -10.74
CA GLY A 123 -64.18 -18.77 -11.52
C GLY A 123 -63.33 -18.18 -12.64
#